data_AF-A0A7U8EZT2-F1
#
_entry.id   AF-A0A7U8EZT2-F1
#
_cell.length_a   1.000
_cell.length_b   1.000
_cell.length_c   1.000
_cell.angle_alpha   90.00
_cell.angle_beta   90.00
_cell.angle_gamma   90.00
#
_symmetry.space_group_name_H-M   'P 1'
#
loop_
_entity.id
_entity.type
_entity.pdbx_description
1 polymer ?
#
loop_
_entity_poly.entity_id
_entity_poly.type
_entity_poly.pdbx_seq_one_letter_code
_entity_poly.pdbx_strand_id
1 'polypeptide(L)'
;MSGPKKLAIIALLVISIQGCKESSIIEKQFNYAIIFSDATEYFFEIQKTPFIKNEILFINDKNLEIIKDKLKTTKKILLTHKSNNEILNNEILKEKIFYLSKIKFSLKKSIDFLLNEKSIDLQKTLLFRDKSLNNEDLEYLEKKGKEKNVNITLINEKNISYIQTFITSQIKIIILFSLRDNNIILKKILNSPFSKNIKFVLIGNTRKDLKIIKLKYIITLKEPDLIKIAKDVEKDFQYEFNIYKQ
;
A
#
# COMPACT_ATOMS: atom_id res chain seq x y z
N MET A 1 -31.67 38.55 -38.25
CA MET A 1 -32.54 37.95 -37.20
C MET A 1 -32.17 36.48 -37.03
N SER A 2 -31.24 36.16 -36.12
CA SER A 2 -30.85 34.78 -35.80
C SER A 2 -31.83 34.20 -34.79
N GLY A 3 -32.68 33.29 -35.25
CA GLY A 3 -33.83 32.79 -34.48
C GLY A 3 -33.48 32.06 -33.18
N PRO A 4 -34.45 31.97 -32.25
CA PRO A 4 -34.28 31.40 -30.90
C PRO A 4 -33.80 29.94 -30.90
N LYS A 5 -33.99 29.22 -32.02
CA LYS A 5 -33.48 27.84 -32.21
C LYS A 5 -31.95 27.75 -32.21
N LYS A 6 -31.22 28.76 -32.73
CA LYS A 6 -29.74 28.74 -32.69
C LYS A 6 -29.21 28.97 -31.27
N LEU A 7 -29.83 29.87 -30.50
CA LEU A 7 -29.46 30.13 -29.11
C LEU A 7 -29.74 28.92 -28.21
N ALA A 8 -30.87 28.23 -28.41
CA ALA A 8 -31.19 27.01 -27.65
C ALA A 8 -30.20 25.87 -27.92
N ILE A 9 -29.76 25.69 -29.17
CA ILE A 9 -28.77 24.67 -29.54
C ILE A 9 -27.40 25.00 -28.92
N ILE A 10 -27.00 26.28 -28.91
CA ILE A 10 -25.75 26.71 -28.28
C ILE A 10 -25.81 26.53 -26.75
N ALA A 11 -26.95 26.84 -26.11
CA ALA A 11 -27.12 26.63 -24.67
C ALA A 11 -27.08 25.14 -24.27
N LEU A 12 -27.69 24.26 -25.07
CA LEU A 12 -27.61 22.80 -24.87
C LEU A 12 -26.19 22.25 -25.07
N LEU A 13 -25.45 22.78 -26.04
CA LEU A 13 -24.03 22.44 -26.24
C LEU A 13 -23.18 22.89 -25.04
N VAL A 14 -23.38 24.11 -24.51
CA VAL A 14 -22.62 24.61 -23.34
C VAL A 14 -22.91 23.80 -22.07
N ILE A 15 -24.16 23.37 -21.85
CA ILE A 15 -24.52 22.51 -20.71
C ILE A 15 -23.92 21.10 -20.87
N SER A 16 -23.85 20.57 -22.09
CA SER A 16 -23.23 19.26 -22.35
C SER A 16 -21.71 19.25 -22.15
N ILE A 17 -21.04 20.39 -22.29
CA ILE A 17 -19.59 20.53 -22.05
C ILE A 17 -19.30 20.78 -20.55
N GLN A 18 -20.24 21.37 -19.79
CA GLN A 18 -20.12 21.54 -18.33
C GLN A 18 -20.30 20.23 -17.52
N GLY A 19 -20.73 19.14 -18.15
CA GLY A 19 -20.80 17.80 -17.55
C GLY A 19 -19.52 16.97 -17.67
N CYS A 20 -18.59 17.35 -18.55
CA CYS A 20 -17.25 16.78 -18.57
C CYS A 20 -16.37 17.59 -17.63
N LYS A 21 -16.41 17.26 -16.33
CA LYS A 21 -15.19 17.39 -15.55
C LYS A 21 -14.15 16.58 -16.31
N GLU A 22 -13.14 17.23 -16.88
CA GLU A 22 -11.91 16.53 -17.22
C GLU A 22 -11.56 15.71 -15.98
N SER A 23 -11.62 14.38 -16.10
CA SER A 23 -10.92 13.50 -15.19
C SER A 23 -9.44 13.70 -15.50
N SER A 24 -8.89 14.83 -15.09
CA SER A 24 -7.46 15.08 -15.13
C SER A 24 -6.85 14.20 -14.05
N ILE A 25 -6.62 12.95 -14.44
CA ILE A 25 -5.58 12.04 -14.00
C ILE A 25 -5.97 10.68 -14.61
N ILE A 26 -5.49 10.44 -15.83
CA ILE A 26 -5.24 9.08 -16.31
C ILE A 26 -4.03 8.58 -15.49
N GLU A 27 -4.25 8.07 -14.28
CA GLU A 27 -3.22 7.34 -13.55
C GLU A 27 -3.48 5.84 -13.58
N LYS A 28 -2.77 5.20 -14.50
CA LYS A 28 -2.48 3.78 -14.44
C LYS A 28 -1.73 3.50 -13.12
N GLN A 29 -2.45 2.92 -12.15
CA GLN A 29 -1.96 2.27 -10.93
C GLN A 29 -1.23 3.16 -9.90
N PHE A 30 -1.95 3.55 -8.85
CA PHE A 30 -1.42 4.20 -7.65
C PHE A 30 -0.62 3.19 -6.79
N ASN A 31 0.68 3.41 -6.58
CA ASN A 31 1.60 2.52 -5.83
C ASN A 31 2.16 3.24 -4.58
N TYR A 32 1.74 2.90 -3.36
CA TYR A 32 2.27 3.52 -2.13
C TYR A 32 3.61 2.90 -1.67
N ALA A 33 4.41 3.64 -0.89
CA ALA A 33 5.52 3.05 -0.12
C ALA A 33 5.13 2.94 1.34
N ILE A 34 5.54 1.86 1.94
CA ILE A 34 5.58 1.68 3.37
C ILE A 34 7.07 1.78 3.71
N ILE A 35 7.47 2.79 4.49
CA ILE A 35 8.86 3.00 4.94
C ILE A 35 8.78 3.16 6.43
N PHE A 36 9.53 2.37 7.21
CA PHE A 36 9.35 2.27 8.65
C PHE A 36 10.53 2.71 9.50
N SER A 37 10.22 3.17 10.71
CA SER A 37 11.16 3.29 11.82
C SER A 37 10.75 2.37 12.97
N ASP A 38 11.70 2.18 13.88
CA ASP A 38 11.69 1.15 14.91
C ASP A 38 10.56 1.30 15.94
N ALA A 39 10.14 0.14 16.46
CA ALA A 39 9.08 -0.11 17.43
C ALA A 39 7.64 -0.06 16.87
N THR A 40 7.16 -1.24 16.46
CA THR A 40 5.75 -1.70 16.47
C THR A 40 4.67 -0.95 15.69
N GLU A 41 4.96 0.16 15.00
CA GLU A 41 3.96 0.87 14.21
C GLU A 41 4.32 0.87 12.71
N TYR A 42 3.36 0.46 11.89
CA TYR A 42 3.46 0.57 10.44
C TYR A 42 3.57 2.06 10.07
N PHE A 43 4.69 2.47 9.50
CA PHE A 43 4.82 3.83 8.96
C PHE A 43 4.43 3.85 7.49
N PHE A 44 3.52 4.73 7.16
CA PHE A 44 3.00 4.89 5.82
C PHE A 44 3.66 6.09 5.16
N GLU A 45 4.21 5.90 3.95
CA GLU A 45 4.66 7.02 3.14
C GLU A 45 3.80 7.13 1.89
N ILE A 46 2.95 8.16 1.88
CA ILE A 46 2.11 8.44 0.73
C ILE A 46 2.96 9.14 -0.36
N GLN A 47 3.05 8.52 -1.54
CA GLN A 47 3.90 8.97 -2.67
C GLN A 47 3.70 10.41 -3.09
N LYS A 48 2.44 10.84 -3.11
CA LYS A 48 2.02 12.11 -3.70
C LYS A 48 1.43 13.01 -2.63
N THR A 49 2.12 13.13 -1.50
CA THR A 49 1.75 14.13 -0.49
C THR A 49 2.32 15.49 -0.89
N PRO A 50 1.59 16.59 -0.65
CA PRO A 50 0.23 16.66 -0.10
C PRO A 50 -0.86 16.50 -1.19
N PHE A 51 -1.98 15.83 -0.89
CA PHE A 51 -3.13 15.77 -1.81
C PHE A 51 -4.48 15.77 -1.06
N ILE A 52 -5.56 16.16 -1.76
CA ILE A 52 -6.91 16.21 -1.21
C ILE A 52 -7.82 15.26 -2.00
N LYS A 53 -8.60 14.44 -1.30
CA LYS A 53 -9.66 13.63 -1.91
C LYS A 53 -10.81 13.41 -0.94
N ASN A 54 -12.04 13.54 -1.44
CA ASN A 54 -13.25 13.44 -0.62
C ASN A 54 -13.19 14.36 0.63
N GLU A 55 -12.67 15.57 0.47
CA GLU A 55 -12.49 16.57 1.54
C GLU A 55 -11.51 16.17 2.66
N ILE A 56 -10.76 15.08 2.45
CA ILE A 56 -9.71 14.59 3.34
C ILE A 56 -8.37 15.03 2.74
N LEU A 57 -7.57 15.73 3.55
CA LEU A 57 -6.22 16.14 3.21
C LEU A 57 -5.23 15.08 3.70
N PHE A 58 -4.44 14.54 2.79
CA PHE A 58 -3.44 13.51 3.05
C PHE A 58 -2.06 14.12 2.98
N ILE A 59 -1.36 14.17 4.12
CA ILE A 59 -0.14 14.96 4.24
C ILE A 59 0.94 14.26 5.07
N ASN A 60 2.16 14.74 4.90
CA ASN A 60 3.31 14.48 5.75
C ASN A 60 3.73 15.83 6.38
N ASP A 61 4.23 15.81 7.60
CA ASP A 61 4.81 16.93 8.34
C ASP A 61 5.73 17.81 7.48
N LYS A 62 6.56 17.19 6.63
CA LYS A 62 7.49 17.89 5.74
C LYS A 62 6.81 18.87 4.76
N ASN A 63 5.51 18.71 4.52
CA ASN A 63 4.76 19.49 3.53
C ASN A 63 3.90 20.60 4.16
N LEU A 64 3.92 20.78 5.49
CA LEU A 64 2.99 21.65 6.22
C LEU A 64 3.08 23.13 5.83
N GLU A 65 4.29 23.65 5.63
CA GLU A 65 4.50 25.05 5.25
C GLU A 65 3.87 25.37 3.88
N ILE A 66 3.91 24.42 2.95
CA ILE A 66 3.42 24.60 1.58
C ILE A 66 1.88 24.63 1.53
N ILE A 67 1.21 24.06 2.52
CA ILE A 67 -0.25 23.86 2.53
C ILE A 67 -0.96 24.59 3.66
N LYS A 68 -0.28 25.46 4.40
CA LYS A 68 -0.79 26.11 5.61
C LYS A 68 -2.15 26.80 5.37
N ASP A 69 -2.32 27.43 4.22
CA ASP A 69 -3.58 28.10 3.85
C ASP A 69 -4.74 27.12 3.63
N LYS A 70 -4.43 25.91 3.14
CA LYS A 70 -5.42 24.84 2.91
C LYS A 70 -5.82 24.09 4.19
N LEU A 71 -4.99 24.15 5.25
CA LEU A 71 -5.29 23.49 6.53
C LEU A 71 -6.57 24.04 7.17
N LYS A 72 -6.81 25.36 7.05
CA LYS A 72 -7.97 26.03 7.64
C LYS A 72 -9.30 25.52 7.07
N THR A 73 -9.37 25.30 5.76
CA THR A 73 -10.60 24.91 5.04
C THR A 73 -10.79 23.40 4.94
N THR A 74 -9.79 22.60 5.31
CA THR A 74 -9.86 21.14 5.28
C THR A 74 -10.79 20.63 6.37
N LYS A 75 -11.59 19.59 6.07
CA LYS A 75 -12.48 18.94 7.06
C LYS A 75 -11.76 17.89 7.91
N LYS A 76 -10.95 17.03 7.29
CA LYS A 76 -10.19 15.99 7.98
C LYS A 76 -8.77 15.91 7.43
N ILE A 77 -7.80 15.72 8.30
CA ILE A 77 -6.38 15.68 7.96
C ILE A 77 -5.87 14.29 8.34
N LEU A 78 -5.46 13.50 7.35
CA LEU A 78 -4.75 12.25 7.60
C LEU A 78 -3.24 12.52 7.62
N LEU A 79 -2.64 12.38 8.80
CA LEU A 79 -1.20 12.39 8.99
C LEU A 79 -0.68 10.96 9.08
N THR A 80 0.46 10.70 8.45
CA THR A 80 1.02 9.34 8.45
C THR A 80 1.65 8.93 9.78
N HIS A 81 2.03 9.89 10.62
CA HIS A 81 2.64 9.70 11.93
C HIS A 81 2.34 10.88 12.85
N LYS A 82 2.59 10.72 14.15
CA LYS A 82 2.45 11.81 15.12
C LYS A 82 3.49 12.91 14.83
N SER A 83 3.01 14.15 14.78
CA SER A 83 3.84 15.34 14.57
C SER A 83 3.90 16.19 15.83
N ASN A 84 5.06 16.81 16.07
CA ASN A 84 5.23 17.87 17.06
C ASN A 84 5.30 19.27 16.39
N ASN A 85 4.98 19.38 15.11
CA ASN A 85 5.03 20.65 14.39
C ASN A 85 4.02 21.66 14.98
N GLU A 86 4.49 22.89 15.24
CA GLU A 86 3.68 23.95 15.86
C GLU A 86 2.43 24.31 15.06
N ILE A 87 2.48 24.25 13.72
CA ILE A 87 1.32 24.51 12.86
C ILE A 87 0.18 23.57 13.19
N LEU A 88 0.48 22.30 13.45
CA LEU A 88 -0.51 21.28 13.81
C LEU A 88 -0.93 21.34 15.29
N ASN A 89 -0.23 22.12 16.11
CA ASN A 89 -0.52 22.23 17.55
C ASN A 89 -1.71 23.16 17.87
N ASN A 90 -2.31 23.77 16.84
CA ASN A 90 -3.54 24.56 16.95
C ASN A 90 -4.76 23.68 17.28
N GLU A 91 -5.60 24.08 18.24
CA GLU A 91 -6.75 23.30 18.72
C GLU A 91 -7.74 22.93 17.61
N ILE A 92 -8.07 23.86 16.72
CA ILE A 92 -9.00 23.63 15.59
C ILE A 92 -8.43 22.58 14.63
N LEU A 93 -7.11 22.57 14.43
CA LEU A 93 -6.46 21.58 13.57
C LEU A 93 -6.35 20.23 14.27
N LYS A 94 -6.07 20.19 15.58
CA LYS A 94 -6.01 18.95 16.36
C LYS A 94 -7.27 18.11 16.26
N GLU A 95 -8.45 18.74 16.27
CA GLU A 95 -9.73 18.04 16.13
C GLU A 95 -9.92 17.39 14.75
N LYS A 96 -9.29 17.95 13.71
CA LYS A 96 -9.36 17.44 12.34
C LYS A 96 -8.33 16.35 12.07
N ILE A 97 -7.30 16.26 12.92
CA ILE A 97 -6.16 15.37 12.69
C ILE A 97 -6.50 13.95 13.10
N PHE A 98 -6.28 13.06 12.14
CA PHE A 98 -6.24 11.65 12.36
C PHE A 98 -4.86 11.10 12.00
N TYR A 99 -4.30 10.29 12.89
CA TYR A 99 -2.97 9.72 12.73
C TYR A 99 -3.08 8.28 12.26
N LEU A 100 -2.56 8.01 11.06
CA LEU A 100 -2.52 6.67 10.50
C LEU A 100 -1.70 5.71 11.37
N SER A 101 -0.72 6.23 12.12
CA SER A 101 0.07 5.44 13.09
C SER A 101 -0.77 4.91 14.26
N LYS A 102 -1.94 5.49 14.55
CA LYS A 102 -2.86 4.98 15.59
C LYS A 102 -3.67 3.77 15.12
N ILE A 103 -3.60 3.41 13.85
CA ILE A 103 -4.31 2.22 13.35
C ILE A 103 -3.44 1.00 13.57
N LYS A 104 -4.03 0.00 14.21
CA LYS A 104 -3.42 -1.33 14.25
C LYS A 104 -3.64 -2.02 12.91
N PHE A 105 -2.57 -2.28 12.18
CA PHE A 105 -2.64 -3.08 10.96
C PHE A 105 -2.29 -4.54 11.23
N SER A 106 -2.95 -5.45 10.52
CA SER A 106 -2.77 -6.89 10.67
C SER A 106 -2.67 -7.59 9.31
N LEU A 107 -1.70 -8.51 9.20
CA LEU A 107 -1.53 -9.38 8.04
C LEU A 107 -2.18 -10.76 8.23
N LYS A 108 -2.81 -11.05 9.39
CA LYS A 108 -3.34 -12.38 9.73
C LYS A 108 -4.28 -12.95 8.65
N LYS A 109 -5.28 -12.18 8.21
CA LYS A 109 -6.20 -12.59 7.13
C LYS A 109 -5.48 -12.86 5.80
N SER A 110 -4.46 -12.08 5.52
CA SER A 110 -3.61 -12.23 4.34
C SER A 110 -2.77 -13.51 4.40
N ILE A 111 -2.18 -13.81 5.56
CA ILE A 111 -1.45 -15.05 5.84
C ILE A 111 -2.38 -16.25 5.70
N ASP A 112 -3.56 -16.21 6.32
CA ASP A 112 -4.56 -17.27 6.24
C ASP A 112 -4.98 -17.55 4.81
N PHE A 113 -5.28 -16.51 4.03
CA PHE A 113 -5.62 -16.68 2.62
C PHE A 113 -4.47 -17.37 1.86
N LEU A 114 -3.25 -16.86 1.96
CA LEU A 114 -2.11 -17.38 1.19
C LEU A 114 -1.77 -18.83 1.52
N LEU A 115 -1.90 -19.21 2.78
CA LEU A 115 -1.57 -20.57 3.25
C LEU A 115 -2.71 -21.58 3.09
N ASN A 116 -3.92 -21.12 2.78
CA ASN A 116 -5.08 -21.98 2.53
C ASN A 116 -5.59 -21.92 1.08
N GLU A 117 -5.04 -21.03 0.25
CA GLU A 117 -5.45 -20.84 -1.14
C GLU A 117 -5.11 -22.08 -1.98
N LYS A 118 -6.13 -22.80 -2.44
CA LYS A 118 -5.98 -24.06 -3.20
C LYS A 118 -5.11 -23.91 -4.45
N SER A 119 -5.04 -22.71 -5.04
CA SER A 119 -4.22 -22.43 -6.21
C SER A 119 -2.73 -22.17 -5.90
N ILE A 120 -2.30 -22.26 -4.64
CA ILE A 120 -0.91 -22.17 -4.20
C ILE A 120 -0.44 -23.55 -3.73
N ASP A 121 0.41 -24.18 -4.54
CA ASP A 121 1.09 -25.42 -4.17
C ASP A 121 2.27 -25.08 -3.25
N LEU A 122 2.07 -25.24 -1.94
CA LEU A 122 3.07 -24.88 -0.92
C LEU A 122 4.38 -25.67 -1.05
N GLN A 123 4.36 -26.88 -1.64
CA GLN A 123 5.58 -27.66 -1.90
C GLN A 123 6.44 -27.05 -3.02
N LYS A 124 5.83 -26.27 -3.92
CA LYS A 124 6.50 -25.55 -5.01
C LYS A 124 6.59 -24.05 -4.75
N THR A 125 6.45 -23.65 -3.48
CA THR A 125 6.45 -22.26 -3.07
C THR A 125 7.60 -21.99 -2.11
N LEU A 126 8.37 -20.93 -2.37
CA LEU A 126 9.30 -20.39 -1.38
C LEU A 126 8.63 -19.26 -0.60
N LEU A 127 8.72 -19.30 0.74
CA LEU A 127 8.31 -18.22 1.61
C LEU A 127 9.55 -17.51 2.16
N PHE A 128 9.71 -16.24 1.79
CA PHE A 128 10.75 -15.38 2.32
C PHE A 128 10.14 -14.31 3.20
N ARG A 129 10.87 -13.95 4.27
CA ARG A 129 10.54 -12.80 5.11
C ARG A 129 11.80 -12.03 5.47
N ASP A 130 11.71 -10.72 5.63
CA ASP A 130 12.81 -9.91 6.18
C ASP A 130 12.54 -9.60 7.68
N LYS A 131 13.21 -8.57 8.22
CA LYS A 131 13.02 -8.10 9.59
C LYS A 131 11.91 -7.04 9.72
N SER A 132 11.14 -6.77 8.67
CA SER A 132 10.17 -5.66 8.64
C SER A 132 8.76 -6.01 9.12
N LEU A 133 8.45 -7.30 9.31
CA LEU A 133 7.21 -7.72 9.95
C LEU A 133 7.24 -7.34 11.44
N ASN A 134 6.10 -6.90 11.98
CA ASN A 134 5.96 -6.76 13.43
C ASN A 134 5.91 -8.14 14.10
N ASN A 135 6.11 -8.17 15.42
CA ASN A 135 6.18 -9.42 16.19
C ASN A 135 4.86 -10.20 16.14
N GLU A 136 3.71 -9.55 16.21
CA GLU A 136 2.40 -10.24 16.20
C GLU A 136 2.16 -10.98 14.88
N ASP A 137 2.45 -10.35 13.74
CA ASP A 137 2.30 -10.94 12.41
C ASP A 137 3.38 -12.00 12.14
N LEU A 138 4.60 -11.81 12.67
CA LEU A 138 5.68 -12.80 12.59
C LEU A 138 5.31 -14.08 13.36
N GLU A 139 4.91 -13.95 14.63
CA GLU A 139 4.49 -15.09 15.46
C GLU A 139 3.33 -15.84 14.82
N TYR A 140 2.36 -15.09 14.28
CA TYR A 140 1.24 -15.68 13.58
C TYR A 140 1.67 -16.42 12.31
N LEU A 141 2.53 -15.81 11.49
CA LEU A 141 3.08 -16.42 10.29
C LEU A 141 3.87 -17.69 10.61
N GLU A 142 4.73 -17.68 11.62
CA GLU A 142 5.51 -18.85 12.02
C GLU A 142 4.63 -19.98 12.56
N LYS A 143 3.61 -19.65 13.37
CA LYS A 143 2.60 -20.61 13.83
C LYS A 143 1.88 -21.26 12.65
N LYS A 144 1.34 -20.45 11.73
CA LYS A 144 0.64 -20.96 10.55
C LYS A 144 1.55 -21.72 9.58
N GLY A 145 2.81 -21.29 9.44
CA GLY A 145 3.82 -22.01 8.68
C GLY A 145 4.05 -23.42 9.23
N LYS A 146 4.21 -23.56 10.56
CA LYS A 146 4.33 -24.87 11.22
C LYS A 146 3.10 -25.74 11.03
N GLU A 147 1.89 -25.19 11.22
CA GLU A 147 0.62 -25.90 11.00
C GLU A 147 0.50 -26.45 9.57
N LYS A 148 1.09 -25.76 8.59
CA LYS A 148 1.08 -26.15 7.17
C LYS A 148 2.33 -26.88 6.70
N ASN A 149 3.28 -27.15 7.60
CA ASN A 149 4.59 -27.75 7.29
C ASN A 149 5.34 -26.97 6.18
N VAL A 150 5.35 -25.64 6.28
CA VAL A 150 6.04 -24.74 5.34
C VAL A 150 7.22 -24.07 6.03
N ASN A 151 8.39 -24.16 5.40
CA ASN A 151 9.58 -23.44 5.85
C ASN A 151 9.53 -21.99 5.40
N ILE A 152 9.84 -21.09 6.34
CA ILE A 152 9.87 -19.65 6.11
C ILE A 152 11.30 -19.18 6.32
N THR A 153 11.94 -18.68 5.27
CA THR A 153 13.35 -18.30 5.31
C THR A 153 13.47 -16.81 5.61
N LEU A 154 14.17 -16.48 6.70
CA LEU A 154 14.58 -15.11 7.00
C LEU A 154 15.67 -14.67 6.01
N ILE A 155 15.44 -13.55 5.32
CA ILE A 155 16.40 -12.88 4.46
C ILE A 155 17.01 -11.69 5.20
N ASN A 156 18.33 -11.64 5.24
CA ASN A 156 19.09 -10.59 5.89
C ASN A 156 20.42 -10.34 5.15
N GLU A 157 21.19 -9.37 5.65
CA GLU A 157 22.50 -8.98 5.13
C GLU A 157 23.49 -10.15 4.94
N LYS A 158 23.38 -11.23 5.73
CA LYS A 158 24.30 -12.37 5.68
C LYS A 158 23.95 -13.36 4.57
N ASN A 159 22.68 -13.49 4.21
CA ASN A 159 22.23 -14.54 3.30
C ASN A 159 21.58 -14.04 2.00
N ILE A 160 21.36 -12.72 1.86
CA ILE A 160 20.73 -12.13 0.67
C ILE A 160 21.49 -12.42 -0.63
N SER A 161 22.81 -12.60 -0.56
CA SER A 161 23.65 -13.00 -1.71
C SER A 161 23.37 -14.43 -2.19
N TYR A 162 22.88 -15.30 -1.32
CA TYR A 162 22.63 -16.72 -1.62
C TYR A 162 21.18 -17.01 -2.00
N ILE A 163 20.27 -16.03 -2.02
CA ILE A 163 18.84 -16.26 -2.31
C ILE A 163 18.62 -17.05 -3.59
N GLN A 164 19.44 -16.82 -4.61
CA GLN A 164 19.32 -17.50 -5.89
C GLN A 164 19.45 -19.03 -5.79
N THR A 165 20.15 -19.55 -4.78
CA THR A 165 20.36 -21.00 -4.61
C THR A 165 19.08 -21.73 -4.20
N PHE A 166 18.13 -21.04 -3.57
CA PHE A 166 16.82 -21.59 -3.24
C PHE A 166 15.92 -21.71 -4.47
N ILE A 167 16.22 -20.96 -5.54
CA ILE A 167 15.38 -20.86 -6.72
C ILE A 167 15.75 -21.99 -7.69
N THR A 168 14.90 -23.01 -7.74
CA THR A 168 15.06 -24.16 -8.66
C THR A 168 13.96 -24.20 -9.72
N SER A 169 14.10 -25.07 -10.70
CA SER A 169 13.09 -25.27 -11.76
C SER A 169 11.72 -25.76 -11.24
N GLN A 170 11.70 -26.36 -10.05
CA GLN A 170 10.49 -26.87 -9.39
C GLN A 170 9.69 -25.74 -8.74
N ILE A 171 10.35 -24.65 -8.33
CA ILE A 171 9.70 -23.51 -7.69
C ILE A 171 8.83 -22.77 -8.72
N LYS A 172 7.56 -22.57 -8.38
CA LYS A 172 6.57 -21.88 -9.22
C LYS A 172 6.08 -20.59 -8.61
N ILE A 173 6.17 -20.44 -7.29
CA ILE A 173 5.68 -19.27 -6.58
C ILE A 173 6.73 -18.84 -5.56
N ILE A 174 6.96 -17.53 -5.45
CA ILE A 174 7.68 -16.92 -4.34
C ILE A 174 6.73 -15.97 -3.62
N ILE A 175 6.53 -16.20 -2.33
CA ILE A 175 5.80 -15.31 -1.44
C ILE A 175 6.82 -14.53 -0.62
N LEU A 176 6.77 -13.21 -0.71
CA LEU A 176 7.70 -12.33 -0.03
C LEU A 176 6.96 -11.49 1.02
N PHE A 177 7.15 -11.87 2.28
CA PHE A 177 6.76 -11.11 3.46
C PHE A 177 7.85 -10.10 3.82
N SER A 178 8.09 -9.13 2.93
CA SER A 178 9.02 -8.02 3.14
C SER A 178 8.29 -6.73 2.83
N LEU A 179 8.28 -5.79 3.75
CA LEU A 179 7.57 -4.53 3.56
C LEU A 179 8.50 -3.40 3.11
N ARG A 180 9.80 -3.52 3.41
CA ARG A 180 10.84 -2.52 3.09
C ARG A 180 11.71 -2.91 1.91
N ASP A 181 12.17 -4.16 1.90
CA ASP A 181 13.31 -4.58 1.08
C ASP A 181 12.92 -5.34 -0.19
N ASN A 182 11.63 -5.33 -0.56
CA ASN A 182 11.09 -6.01 -1.74
C ASN A 182 11.96 -5.81 -2.99
N ASN A 183 12.35 -4.57 -3.32
CA ASN A 183 13.12 -4.31 -4.53
C ASN A 183 14.52 -4.93 -4.50
N ILE A 184 15.20 -4.89 -3.35
CA ILE A 184 16.55 -5.46 -3.22
C ILE A 184 16.47 -6.98 -3.33
N ILE A 185 15.52 -7.60 -2.63
CA ILE A 185 15.29 -9.04 -2.65
C ILE A 185 14.89 -9.50 -4.06
N LEU A 186 13.94 -8.80 -4.69
CA LEU A 186 13.49 -9.10 -6.05
C LEU A 186 14.63 -9.02 -7.07
N LYS A 187 15.48 -7.98 -7.02
CA LYS A 187 16.65 -7.90 -7.91
C LYS A 187 17.57 -9.10 -7.79
N LYS A 188 17.79 -9.61 -6.57
CA LYS A 188 18.59 -10.82 -6.35
C LYS A 188 17.90 -12.08 -6.88
N ILE A 189 16.59 -12.20 -6.68
CA ILE A 189 15.79 -13.31 -7.20
C ILE A 189 15.79 -13.32 -8.75
N LEU A 190 15.62 -12.15 -9.37
CA LEU A 190 15.47 -12.04 -10.82
C LEU A 190 16.76 -12.37 -11.59
N ASN A 191 17.91 -12.31 -10.93
CA ASN A 191 19.18 -12.78 -11.49
C ASN A 191 19.25 -14.32 -11.64
N SER A 192 18.34 -15.09 -11.04
CA SER A 192 18.28 -16.53 -11.22
C SER A 192 17.80 -16.89 -12.64
N PRO A 193 18.41 -17.91 -13.29
CA PRO A 193 17.96 -18.39 -14.59
C PRO A 193 16.52 -18.95 -14.59
N PHE A 194 16.00 -19.33 -13.43
CA PHE A 194 14.66 -19.90 -13.28
C PHE A 194 13.56 -18.86 -13.01
N SER A 195 13.92 -17.57 -12.88
CA SER A 195 13.01 -16.51 -12.42
C SER A 195 11.83 -16.21 -13.36
N LYS A 196 12.00 -16.43 -14.68
CA LYS A 196 10.99 -16.08 -15.71
C LYS A 196 9.63 -16.78 -15.54
N ASN A 197 9.62 -17.97 -14.95
CA ASN A 197 8.41 -18.77 -14.80
C ASN A 197 7.80 -18.71 -13.39
N ILE A 198 8.36 -17.87 -12.51
CA ILE A 198 7.94 -17.75 -11.12
C ILE A 198 6.86 -16.69 -11.00
N LYS A 199 5.79 -17.03 -10.29
CA LYS A 199 4.77 -16.07 -9.87
C LYS A 199 5.14 -15.48 -8.51
N PHE A 200 4.92 -14.18 -8.36
CA PHE A 200 5.23 -13.48 -7.13
C PHE A 200 3.96 -13.13 -6.35
N VAL A 201 4.06 -13.22 -5.03
CA VAL A 201 3.13 -12.62 -4.08
C VAL A 201 3.93 -11.67 -3.22
N LEU A 202 3.59 -10.38 -3.28
CA LEU A 202 4.31 -9.34 -2.57
C LEU A 202 3.43 -8.69 -1.51
N ILE A 203 4.05 -8.35 -0.38
CA ILE A 203 3.41 -7.63 0.72
C ILE A 203 4.07 -6.27 0.84
N GLY A 204 3.30 -5.19 0.97
CA GLY A 204 3.81 -3.85 1.19
C GLY A 204 4.20 -3.09 -0.08
N ASN A 205 5.35 -2.41 -0.04
CA ASN A 205 5.79 -1.47 -1.06
C ASN A 205 6.28 -2.18 -2.34
N THR A 206 5.62 -1.92 -3.47
CA THR A 206 5.94 -2.51 -4.78
C THR A 206 6.48 -1.49 -5.79
N ARG A 207 6.82 -0.27 -5.34
CA ARG A 207 6.92 0.97 -6.13
C ARG A 207 7.74 0.96 -7.43
N LYS A 208 8.61 -0.01 -7.72
CA LYS A 208 9.60 0.17 -8.81
C LYS A 208 9.76 -0.98 -9.81
N ASP A 209 9.49 -2.24 -9.46
CA ASP A 209 9.89 -3.37 -10.33
C ASP A 209 8.74 -4.30 -10.79
N LEU A 210 7.47 -3.92 -10.58
CA LEU A 210 6.32 -4.77 -10.93
C LEU A 210 6.22 -5.14 -12.42
N LYS A 211 6.75 -4.30 -13.32
CA LYS A 211 6.71 -4.57 -14.77
C LYS A 211 7.55 -5.79 -15.18
N ILE A 212 8.52 -6.19 -14.35
CA ILE A 212 9.51 -7.22 -14.67
C ILE A 212 9.05 -8.60 -14.16
N ILE A 213 8.04 -8.66 -13.28
CA ILE A 213 7.63 -9.89 -12.59
C ILE A 213 6.18 -10.28 -12.88
N LYS A 214 5.90 -11.59 -12.91
CA LYS A 214 4.53 -12.10 -13.01
C LYS A 214 3.89 -12.16 -11.63
N LEU A 215 3.27 -11.05 -11.24
CA LEU A 215 2.64 -10.92 -9.94
C LEU A 215 1.25 -11.57 -9.93
N LYS A 216 0.96 -12.37 -8.90
CA LYS A 216 -0.31 -13.08 -8.71
C LYS A 216 -1.21 -12.34 -7.71
N TYR A 217 -0.62 -11.88 -6.62
CA TYR A 217 -1.31 -11.14 -5.57
C TYR A 217 -0.44 -9.99 -5.05
N ILE A 218 -1.08 -8.87 -4.74
CA ILE A 218 -0.50 -7.76 -3.98
C ILE A 218 -1.27 -7.63 -2.67
N ILE A 219 -0.54 -7.59 -1.57
CA ILE A 219 -1.10 -7.32 -0.24
C ILE A 219 -0.59 -5.95 0.19
N THR A 220 -1.44 -4.94 0.07
CA THR A 220 -1.05 -3.54 0.27
C THR A 220 -2.27 -2.70 0.67
N LEU A 221 -2.04 -1.43 0.94
CA LEU A 221 -3.10 -0.45 1.18
C LEU A 221 -3.26 0.42 -0.06
N LYS A 222 -4.46 0.47 -0.64
CA LYS A 222 -4.77 1.34 -1.78
C LYS A 222 -5.45 2.62 -1.32
N GLU A 223 -5.50 3.60 -2.21
CA GLU A 223 -6.14 4.89 -1.95
C GLU A 223 -7.61 4.76 -1.49
N PRO A 224 -8.45 3.88 -2.08
CA PRO A 224 -9.81 3.69 -1.61
C PRO A 224 -9.88 3.16 -0.17
N ASP A 225 -8.92 2.31 0.22
CA ASP A 225 -8.83 1.82 1.60
C ASP A 225 -8.48 2.96 2.55
N LEU A 226 -7.50 3.81 2.18
CA LEU A 226 -7.11 4.98 2.96
C LEU A 226 -8.27 5.96 3.16
N ILE A 227 -9.09 6.17 2.12
CA ILE A 227 -10.30 6.98 2.21
C ILE A 227 -11.31 6.34 3.15
N LYS A 228 -11.54 5.03 3.02
CA LYS A 228 -12.47 4.29 3.88
C LYS A 228 -12.05 4.39 5.34
N ILE A 229 -10.79 4.06 5.61
CA ILE A 229 -10.14 4.23 6.91
C ILE A 229 -10.36 5.65 7.42
N ALA A 230 -9.95 6.66 6.67
CA ALA A 230 -10.07 8.04 7.13
C ALA A 230 -11.52 8.49 7.36
N LYS A 231 -12.52 7.86 6.74
CA LYS A 231 -13.94 8.11 7.05
C LYS A 231 -14.42 7.38 8.31
N ASP A 232 -14.05 6.10 8.43
CA ASP A 232 -14.63 5.17 9.40
C ASP A 232 -13.86 5.11 10.73
N VAL A 233 -12.70 5.78 10.85
CA VAL A 233 -11.89 5.66 12.08
C VAL A 233 -12.53 6.38 13.26
N GLU A 234 -12.94 5.57 14.23
CA GLU A 234 -13.20 5.89 15.64
C GLU A 234 -11.99 5.49 16.53
N LYS A 235 -12.11 5.57 17.85
CA LYS A 235 -11.04 5.06 18.75
C LYS A 235 -10.86 3.54 18.55
N ASP A 236 -9.63 3.04 18.69
CA ASP A 236 -9.27 1.60 18.65
C ASP A 236 -9.51 0.86 17.33
N PHE A 237 -9.46 1.57 16.19
CA PHE A 237 -9.66 0.99 14.87
C PHE A 237 -8.51 0.04 14.45
N GLN A 238 -8.86 -1.21 14.12
CA GLN A 238 -7.95 -2.20 13.54
C GLN A 238 -8.28 -2.44 12.06
N TYR A 239 -7.26 -2.39 11.21
CA TYR A 239 -7.39 -2.64 9.77
C TYR A 239 -6.65 -3.91 9.35
N GLU A 240 -7.34 -4.81 8.67
CA GLU A 240 -6.72 -5.99 8.07
C GLU A 240 -6.38 -5.72 6.60
N PHE A 241 -5.16 -6.06 6.18
CA PHE A 241 -4.76 -5.82 4.80
C PHE A 241 -5.63 -6.58 3.80
N ASN A 242 -6.05 -5.85 2.76
CA ASN A 242 -6.76 -6.40 1.62
C ASN A 242 -5.80 -7.10 0.67
N ILE A 243 -6.32 -8.15 0.02
CA ILE A 243 -5.60 -8.94 -0.97
C ILE A 243 -6.14 -8.56 -2.34
N TYR A 244 -5.24 -8.12 -3.20
CA TYR A 244 -5.58 -7.71 -4.56
C TYR A 244 -5.06 -8.75 -5.54
N LYS A 245 -5.98 -9.38 -6.25
CA LYS A 245 -5.65 -10.15 -7.46
C LYS A 245 -5.28 -9.19 -8.58
N GLN A 246 -4.26 -9.54 -9.35
CA GLN A 246 -3.88 -8.80 -10.56
C GLN A 246 -4.42 -9.49 -11.81
#